data_AF-A0A7Y4S6D4-F1
#
_entry.id   AF-A0A7Y4S6D4-F1
#
_cell.length_a   1.000
_cell.length_b   1.000
_cell.length_c   1.000
_cell.angle_alpha   90.00
_cell.angle_beta   90.00
_cell.angle_gamma   90.00
#
_symmetry.space_group_name_H-M   'P 1'
#
loop_
_entity.id
_entity.type
_entity.pdbx_description
1 polymer ?
#
loop_
_entity_poly.entity_id
_entity_poly.type
_entity_poly.pdbx_seq_one_letter_code
_entity_poly.pdbx_strand_id
1 'polypeptide(L)'
;MITIEIRDSAVQQALRNIGQRVADMSPVMRAIGVEMLSETEGNFQYQGRPKWMGLASRTIEQRTRKGSWPGMILQREGDLAGAVRVESDSNSMTLGVLDEIKYAAIHQFGGMAGRGRKVKIPARPYMPFDINGNLTDTMHNEVLSIASDYLRKVIG
;
A
#
# COMPACT_ATOMS: atom_id res chain seq x y z
N MET A 1 -14.76 53.96 -16.04
CA MET A 1 -14.34 52.65 -15.48
C MET A 1 -13.92 52.90 -14.04
N ILE A 2 -14.48 52.16 -13.08
CA ILE A 2 -14.11 52.28 -11.67
C ILE A 2 -13.30 51.04 -11.29
N THR A 3 -12.17 51.24 -10.62
CA THR A 3 -11.33 50.19 -10.05
C THR A 3 -11.29 50.40 -8.54
N ILE A 4 -11.69 49.39 -7.76
CA ILE A 4 -11.63 49.41 -6.30
C ILE A 4 -10.74 48.25 -5.87
N GLU A 5 -9.80 48.53 -4.97
CA GLU A 5 -8.94 47.53 -4.36
C GLU A 5 -9.57 47.05 -3.05
N ILE A 6 -9.96 45.78 -2.99
CA ILE A 6 -10.49 45.16 -1.77
C ILE A 6 -9.31 44.62 -0.96
N ARG A 7 -9.11 45.15 0.25
CA ARG A 7 -8.07 44.71 1.20
C ARG A 7 -8.73 44.17 2.47
N ASP A 8 -9.04 42.88 2.48
CA ASP A 8 -9.57 42.19 3.65
C ASP A 8 -8.46 41.37 4.33
N SER A 9 -8.00 41.82 5.49
CA SER A 9 -6.91 41.18 6.24
C SER A 9 -7.31 39.83 6.83
N ALA A 10 -8.59 39.63 7.18
CA ALA A 10 -9.09 38.39 7.74
C ALA A 10 -9.09 37.28 6.67
N VAL A 11 -9.57 37.61 5.46
CA VAL A 11 -9.52 36.70 4.31
C VAL A 11 -8.08 36.35 3.97
N GLN A 12 -7.18 37.34 3.92
CA GLN A 12 -5.76 37.08 3.65
C GLN A 12 -5.11 36.19 4.73
N GLN A 13 -5.46 36.38 6.00
CA GLN A 13 -4.94 35.53 7.08
C GLN A 13 -5.46 34.10 6.97
N ALA A 14 -6.74 33.91 6.65
CA ALA A 14 -7.32 32.59 6.42
C ALA A 14 -6.59 31.85 5.29
N LEU A 15 -6.37 32.51 4.15
CA LEU A 15 -5.63 31.92 3.02
C LEU A 15 -4.19 31.57 3.37
N ARG A 16 -3.49 32.41 4.15
CA ARG A 16 -2.14 32.11 4.66
C ARG A 16 -2.13 30.88 5.58
N ASN A 17 -3.09 30.78 6.49
CA ASN A 17 -3.20 29.65 7.41
C ASN A 17 -3.45 28.34 6.65
N ILE A 18 -4.33 28.36 5.64
CA ILE A 18 -4.55 27.21 4.74
C ILE A 18 -3.24 26.85 4.05
N GLY A 19 -2.58 27.82 3.42
CA GLY A 19 -1.32 27.63 2.71
C GLY A 19 -0.22 27.00 3.57
N GLN A 20 -0.05 27.46 4.82
CA GLN A 20 0.92 26.90 5.76
C GLN A 20 0.61 25.45 6.14
N ARG A 21 -0.67 25.11 6.29
CA ARG A 21 -1.11 23.77 6.70
C ARG A 21 -1.02 22.76 5.57
N VAL A 22 -1.30 23.15 4.32
CA VAL A 22 -1.13 22.27 3.16
C VAL A 22 0.32 22.20 2.67
N ALA A 23 1.21 23.06 3.17
CA ALA A 23 2.63 23.04 2.82
C ALA A 23 3.36 21.83 3.41
N ASP A 24 2.91 21.28 4.54
CA ASP A 24 3.45 20.06 5.13
C ASP A 24 2.39 18.95 5.15
N MET A 25 2.38 18.13 4.10
CA MET A 25 1.48 16.97 4.01
C MET A 25 2.06 15.72 4.66
N SER A 26 3.20 15.81 5.38
CA SER A 26 3.80 14.66 6.07
C SER A 26 2.82 13.92 6.99
N PRO A 27 1.91 14.60 7.73
CA PRO A 27 0.91 13.91 8.54
C PRO A 27 -0.04 13.04 7.70
N VAL A 28 -0.43 13.51 6.51
CA VAL A 28 -1.32 12.80 5.58
C VAL A 28 -0.58 11.63 4.95
N MET A 29 0.62 11.85 4.44
CA MET A 29 1.44 10.81 3.81
C MET A 29 1.75 9.68 4.79
N ARG A 30 2.03 10.00 6.06
CA ARG A 30 2.21 9.00 7.12
C ARG A 30 0.93 8.21 7.39
N ALA A 31 -0.22 8.88 7.47
CA ALA A 31 -1.50 8.19 7.68
C ALA A 31 -1.84 7.23 6.53
N ILE A 32 -1.65 7.68 5.28
CA ILE A 32 -1.79 6.84 4.09
C ILE A 32 -0.85 5.63 4.16
N GLY A 33 0.42 5.86 4.52
CA GLY A 33 1.41 4.79 4.64
C GLY A 33 1.04 3.74 5.69
N VAL A 34 0.54 4.16 6.85
CA VAL A 34 0.03 3.26 7.90
C VAL A 34 -1.11 2.39 7.38
N GLU A 35 -2.06 2.99 6.65
CA GLU A 35 -3.20 2.26 6.12
C GLU A 35 -2.79 1.26 5.04
N MET A 36 -1.88 1.64 4.13
CA MET A 36 -1.35 0.71 3.14
C MET A 36 -0.63 -0.48 3.76
N LEU A 37 0.11 -0.25 4.84
CA LEU A 37 0.77 -1.32 5.58
C LEU A 37 -0.27 -2.23 6.25
N SER A 38 -1.28 -1.65 6.90
CA SER A 38 -2.39 -2.37 7.53
C SER A 38 -3.13 -3.27 6.54
N GLU A 39 -3.50 -2.76 5.36
CA GLU A 39 -4.15 -3.58 4.34
C GLU A 39 -3.21 -4.68 3.82
N THR A 40 -1.91 -4.39 3.68
CA THR A 40 -0.91 -5.37 3.24
C THR A 40 -0.76 -6.52 4.25
N GLU A 41 -0.64 -6.20 5.53
CA GLU A 41 -0.60 -7.18 6.63
C GLU A 41 -1.89 -8.00 6.68
N GLY A 42 -3.04 -7.34 6.53
CA GLY A 42 -4.33 -7.99 6.39
C GLY A 42 -4.35 -8.98 5.22
N ASN A 43 -3.88 -8.59 4.03
CA ASN A 43 -3.83 -9.49 2.88
C ASN A 43 -2.96 -10.72 3.14
N PHE A 44 -1.85 -10.59 3.87
CA PHE A 44 -1.06 -11.73 4.32
C PHE A 44 -1.80 -12.63 5.32
N GLN A 45 -2.44 -12.04 6.34
CA GLN A 45 -3.18 -12.77 7.39
C GLN A 45 -4.39 -13.52 6.81
N TYR A 46 -5.15 -12.84 5.95
CA TYR A 46 -6.34 -13.39 5.32
C TYR A 46 -6.00 -14.19 4.06
N GLN A 47 -4.74 -14.31 3.66
CA GLN A 47 -4.34 -15.02 2.45
C GLN A 47 -5.06 -14.49 1.19
N GLY A 48 -5.12 -13.16 1.07
CA GLY A 48 -5.66 -12.41 -0.04
C GLY A 48 -7.08 -11.88 0.16
N ARG A 49 -7.37 -10.76 -0.51
CA ARG A 49 -8.69 -10.14 -0.67
C ARG A 49 -8.85 -9.68 -2.14
N PRO A 50 -9.45 -10.50 -3.03
CA PRO A 50 -10.04 -11.82 -2.79
C PRO A 50 -8.99 -12.89 -2.43
N LYS A 51 -9.45 -14.01 -1.85
CA LYS A 51 -8.58 -15.13 -1.42
C LYS A 51 -7.68 -15.59 -2.56
N TRP A 52 -6.39 -15.76 -2.24
CA TRP A 52 -5.41 -16.26 -3.19
C TRP A 52 -5.68 -17.70 -3.58
N MET A 53 -5.24 -18.04 -4.79
CA MET A 53 -5.18 -19.43 -5.22
C MET A 53 -4.27 -20.24 -4.29
N GLY A 54 -4.80 -21.39 -3.85
CA GLY A 54 -4.11 -22.33 -2.98
C GLY A 54 -2.78 -22.84 -3.54
N LEU A 55 -1.98 -23.46 -2.68
CA LEU A 55 -0.73 -24.10 -3.08
C LEU A 55 -1.03 -25.36 -3.91
N ALA A 56 -0.16 -25.67 -4.87
CA ALA A 56 -0.22 -26.95 -5.58
C ALA A 56 -0.02 -28.12 -4.60
N SER A 57 -0.68 -29.26 -4.85
CA SER A 57 -0.66 -30.44 -3.97
C SER A 57 0.77 -30.91 -3.65
N ARG A 58 1.67 -30.85 -4.63
CA ARG A 58 3.09 -31.18 -4.44
C ARG A 58 3.79 -30.25 -3.45
N THR A 59 3.47 -28.95 -3.49
CA THR A 59 4.01 -27.97 -2.54
C THR A 59 3.45 -28.19 -1.15
N ILE A 60 2.16 -28.53 -1.04
CA ILE A 60 1.53 -28.90 0.23
C ILE A 60 2.23 -30.12 0.82
N GLU A 61 2.35 -31.20 0.06
CA GLU A 61 3.00 -32.44 0.49
C GLU A 61 4.46 -32.19 0.93
N GLN A 62 5.20 -31.37 0.18
CA GLN A 62 6.56 -30.98 0.56
C GLN A 62 6.59 -30.20 1.88
N ARG A 63 5.67 -29.24 2.09
CA ARG A 63 5.60 -28.46 3.33
C ARG A 63 5.14 -29.32 4.51
N THR A 64 4.23 -30.27 4.32
CA THR A 64 3.82 -31.25 5.33
C THR A 64 5.01 -32.08 5.80
N ARG A 65 5.82 -32.62 4.87
CA ARG A 65 7.04 -33.36 5.20
C ARG A 65 8.05 -32.53 6.01
N LYS A 66 8.09 -31.21 5.76
CA LYS A 66 8.95 -30.27 6.48
C LYS A 66 8.32 -29.71 7.77
N GLY A 67 7.12 -30.16 8.15
CA GLY A 67 6.43 -29.68 9.35
C GLY A 67 5.89 -28.25 9.26
N SER A 68 5.82 -27.66 8.06
CA SER A 68 5.36 -26.28 7.85
C SER A 68 3.96 -26.20 7.21
N TRP A 69 3.16 -27.27 7.30
CA TRP A 69 1.78 -27.33 6.82
C TRP A 69 0.92 -28.21 7.76
N PRO A 70 -0.34 -27.83 8.09
CA PRO A 70 -1.11 -26.68 7.59
C PRO A 70 -0.51 -25.32 7.99
N GLY A 71 -0.56 -24.35 7.09
CA GLY A 71 0.06 -23.03 7.28
C GLY A 71 -0.40 -22.01 6.23
N MET A 72 0.26 -20.85 6.19
CA MET A 72 -0.11 -19.76 5.27
C MET A 72 0.66 -19.82 3.94
N ILE A 73 -0.01 -19.46 2.85
CA ILE A 73 0.53 -19.56 1.48
C ILE A 73 1.87 -18.81 1.32
N LEU A 74 1.91 -17.52 1.72
CA LEU A 74 3.09 -16.65 1.62
C LEU A 74 3.81 -16.39 2.95
N GLN A 75 3.43 -17.06 4.03
CA GLN A 75 4.08 -16.89 5.34
C GLN A 75 4.55 -18.25 5.88
N ARG A 76 5.65 -18.78 5.32
CA ARG A 76 6.32 -19.94 5.91
C ARG A 76 7.14 -19.52 7.13
N GLU A 77 8.03 -18.56 6.92
CA GLU A 77 8.89 -17.94 7.95
C GLU A 77 8.54 -16.47 8.20
N GLY A 78 7.66 -15.89 7.37
CA GLY A 78 7.22 -14.50 7.49
C GLY A 78 8.09 -13.49 6.74
N ASP A 79 9.21 -13.92 6.14
CA ASP A 79 10.21 -13.03 5.50
C ASP A 79 9.61 -11.98 4.56
N LEU A 80 8.68 -12.39 3.69
CA LEU A 80 8.07 -11.47 2.72
C LEU A 80 7.19 -10.41 3.41
N ALA A 81 6.37 -10.83 4.36
CA ALA A 81 5.51 -9.91 5.12
C ALA A 81 6.38 -8.98 5.99
N GLY A 82 7.39 -9.53 6.66
CA GLY A 82 8.34 -8.80 7.49
C GLY A 82 9.30 -7.90 6.72
N ALA A 83 9.35 -7.99 5.39
CA ALA A 83 10.17 -7.16 4.50
C ALA A 83 9.41 -6.01 3.84
N VAL A 84 8.10 -5.87 4.06
CA VAL A 84 7.33 -4.72 3.56
C VAL A 84 7.75 -3.45 4.32
N ARG A 85 8.06 -2.38 3.60
CA ARG A 85 8.50 -1.10 4.15
C ARG A 85 7.65 0.03 3.61
N VAL A 86 7.43 1.02 4.46
CA VAL A 86 6.78 2.28 4.13
C VAL A 86 7.75 3.40 4.48
N GLU A 87 7.96 4.30 3.54
CA GLU A 87 8.68 5.55 3.74
C GLU A 87 7.77 6.70 3.29
N SER A 88 7.85 7.84 3.95
CA SER A 88 7.00 9.00 3.64
C SER A 88 7.68 10.31 3.97
N ASP A 89 7.47 11.31 3.12
CA ASP A 89 7.87 12.70 3.33
C ASP A 89 6.65 13.64 3.19
N SER A 90 6.90 14.95 3.10
CA SER A 90 5.86 15.97 2.96
C SER A 90 5.11 15.93 1.64
N ASN A 91 5.57 15.15 0.65
CA ASN A 91 5.10 15.20 -0.72
C ASN A 91 4.70 13.82 -1.25
N SER A 92 5.26 12.75 -0.70
CA SER A 92 5.09 11.39 -1.21
C SER A 92 5.13 10.34 -0.10
N MET A 93 4.61 9.15 -0.43
CA MET A 93 4.75 7.95 0.37
C MET A 93 5.11 6.80 -0.58
N THR A 94 6.09 5.99 -0.19
CA THR A 94 6.57 4.82 -0.92
C THR A 94 6.29 3.57 -0.12
N LEU A 95 5.56 2.62 -0.71
CA LEU A 95 5.38 1.25 -0.20
C LEU A 95 6.23 0.31 -1.06
N GLY A 96 7.06 -0.50 -0.42
CA GLY A 96 7.95 -1.42 -1.11
C GLY A 96 8.28 -2.66 -0.30
N VAL A 97 9.11 -3.52 -0.88
CA VAL A 97 9.69 -4.69 -0.22
C VAL A 97 11.20 -4.60 -0.32
N LEU A 98 11.90 -5.01 0.75
CA LEU A 98 13.35 -5.02 0.75
C LEU A 98 13.96 -5.84 -0.40
N ASP A 99 15.07 -5.35 -0.95
CA ASP A 99 15.70 -5.85 -2.17
C ASP A 99 16.13 -7.31 -2.08
N GLU A 100 16.47 -7.84 -0.90
CA GLU A 100 16.84 -9.24 -0.69
C GLU A 100 15.71 -10.22 -1.02
N ILE A 101 14.45 -9.75 -0.98
CA ILE A 101 13.29 -10.59 -1.28
C ILE A 101 13.05 -10.61 -2.79
N LYS A 102 13.96 -11.26 -3.52
CA LYS A 102 13.96 -11.34 -5.00
C LYS A 102 12.69 -11.93 -5.62
N TYR A 103 11.87 -12.62 -4.83
CA TYR A 103 10.60 -13.22 -5.25
C TYR A 103 9.36 -12.35 -4.94
N ALA A 104 9.53 -11.16 -4.35
CA ALA A 104 8.43 -10.27 -3.97
C ALA A 104 7.53 -9.93 -5.16
N ALA A 105 8.13 -9.48 -6.27
CA ALA A 105 7.40 -9.06 -7.47
C ALA A 105 6.63 -10.21 -8.13
N ILE A 106 7.25 -11.40 -8.27
CA ILE A 106 6.58 -12.55 -8.89
C ILE A 106 5.42 -13.06 -8.04
N HIS A 107 5.42 -12.83 -6.72
CA HIS A 107 4.27 -13.12 -5.87
C HIS A 107 3.18 -12.06 -5.96
N GLN A 108 3.53 -10.76 -6.02
CA GLN A 108 2.54 -9.70 -6.18
C GLN A 108 1.78 -9.84 -7.51
N PHE A 109 2.52 -9.94 -8.61
CA PHE A 109 1.95 -9.83 -9.96
C PHE A 109 1.73 -11.18 -10.66
N GLY A 110 2.29 -12.27 -10.13
CA GLY A 110 2.33 -13.56 -10.83
C GLY A 110 3.25 -13.51 -12.05
N GLY A 111 3.32 -14.62 -12.79
CA GLY A 111 4.09 -14.68 -14.04
C GLY A 111 4.79 -16.02 -14.24
N MET A 112 5.85 -16.01 -15.05
CA MET A 112 6.61 -17.21 -15.39
C MET A 112 7.95 -17.26 -14.64
N ALA A 113 8.24 -18.39 -14.01
CA ALA A 113 9.40 -18.59 -13.14
C ALA A 113 10.06 -19.96 -13.39
N GLY A 114 11.13 -20.24 -12.63
CA GLY A 114 11.93 -21.45 -12.73
C GLY A 114 12.87 -21.46 -13.94
N ARG A 115 13.56 -22.59 -14.14
CA ARG A 115 14.53 -22.78 -15.23
C ARG A 115 13.85 -22.56 -16.59
N GLY A 116 14.30 -21.55 -17.32
CA GLY A 116 13.74 -21.19 -18.63
C GLY A 116 12.33 -20.61 -18.58
N ARG A 117 11.87 -20.09 -17.42
CA ARG A 117 10.54 -19.46 -17.26
C ARG A 117 9.38 -20.36 -17.73
N LYS A 118 9.40 -21.63 -17.33
CA LYS A 118 8.38 -22.63 -17.74
C LYS A 118 7.30 -22.86 -16.69
N VAL A 119 7.46 -22.32 -15.48
CA VAL A 119 6.51 -22.54 -14.38
C VAL A 119 5.65 -21.30 -14.21
N LYS A 120 4.35 -21.42 -14.41
CA LYS A 120 3.40 -20.35 -14.13
C LYS A 120 3.16 -20.25 -12.62
N ILE A 121 3.42 -19.08 -12.06
CA ILE A 121 3.08 -18.73 -10.68
C ILE A 121 1.85 -17.82 -10.72
N PRO A 122 0.74 -18.18 -10.03
CA PRO A 122 -0.42 -17.30 -9.94
C PRO A 122 -0.08 -16.07 -9.10
N ALA A 123 -0.68 -14.93 -9.46
CA ALA A 123 -0.60 -13.71 -8.68
C ALA A 123 -1.22 -13.93 -7.30
N ARG A 124 -0.58 -13.35 -6.30
CA ARG A 124 -1.00 -13.32 -4.91
C ARG A 124 -0.79 -11.88 -4.41
N PRO A 125 -1.59 -10.93 -4.92
CA PRO A 125 -1.41 -9.53 -4.59
C PRO A 125 -1.60 -9.35 -3.08
N TYR A 126 -0.54 -8.92 -2.42
CA TYR A 126 -0.51 -8.60 -1.00
C TYR A 126 -0.50 -7.08 -0.78
N MET A 127 0.13 -6.31 -1.68
CA MET A 127 0.05 -4.85 -1.64
C MET A 127 -1.24 -4.34 -2.34
N PRO A 128 -1.83 -3.23 -1.87
CA PRO A 128 -3.12 -2.73 -2.32
C PRO A 128 -3.02 -1.92 -3.64
N PHE A 129 -2.23 -2.41 -4.60
CA PHE A 129 -2.10 -1.81 -5.92
C PHE A 129 -1.82 -2.84 -7.03
N ASP A 130 -2.14 -2.48 -8.26
CA ASP A 130 -1.91 -3.28 -9.46
C ASP A 130 -0.55 -2.95 -10.14
N ILE A 131 -0.22 -3.70 -11.20
CA ILE A 131 1.04 -3.51 -11.94
C ILE A 131 1.15 -2.15 -12.65
N ASN A 132 0.02 -1.45 -12.85
CA ASN A 132 -0.02 -0.13 -13.47
C ASN A 132 0.07 0.99 -12.42
N GLY A 133 0.14 0.65 -11.13
CA GLY A 133 0.16 1.61 -10.03
C GLY A 133 -1.23 2.11 -9.61
N ASN A 134 -2.31 1.46 -10.05
CA ASN A 134 -3.65 1.79 -9.56
C ASN A 134 -3.88 1.13 -8.20
N LEU A 135 -4.45 1.89 -7.26
CA LEU A 135 -4.88 1.35 -5.97
C LEU A 135 -6.08 0.41 -6.15
N THR A 136 -6.27 -0.52 -5.20
CA THR A 136 -7.55 -1.22 -5.05
C THR A 136 -8.66 -0.22 -4.75
N ASP A 137 -9.92 -0.51 -5.13
CA ASP A 137 -11.04 0.39 -4.86
C ASP A 137 -11.17 0.73 -3.37
N THR A 138 -10.93 -0.25 -2.50
CA THR A 138 -10.94 -0.07 -1.04
C THR A 138 -9.86 0.92 -0.62
N MET A 139 -8.61 0.70 -1.01
CA MET A 139 -7.51 1.59 -0.64
C MET A 139 -7.65 2.98 -1.27
N HIS A 140 -8.16 3.06 -2.50
CA HIS A 140 -8.44 4.34 -3.16
C HIS A 140 -9.40 5.21 -2.33
N ASN A 141 -10.51 4.61 -1.89
CA ASN A 141 -11.50 5.31 -1.08
C ASN A 141 -10.95 5.71 0.29
N GLU A 142 -10.12 4.86 0.89
CA GLU A 142 -9.52 5.14 2.20
C GLU A 142 -8.48 6.28 2.11
N VAL A 143 -7.64 6.29 1.08
CA VAL A 143 -6.70 7.38 0.80
C VAL A 143 -7.45 8.71 0.61
N LEU A 144 -8.55 8.69 -0.14
CA LEU A 144 -9.39 9.88 -0.33
C LEU A 144 -10.05 10.34 0.98
N SER A 145 -10.49 9.40 1.81
CA SER A 145 -11.05 9.68 3.13
C SER A 145 -10.02 10.38 4.02
N ILE A 146 -8.82 9.81 4.15
CA ILE A 146 -7.71 10.37 4.93
C ILE A 146 -7.37 11.78 4.47
N ALA A 147 -7.24 11.99 3.16
CA ALA A 147 -6.95 13.30 2.60
C ALA A 147 -8.06 14.33 2.87
N SER A 148 -9.32 13.92 2.70
CA SER A 148 -10.50 14.77 2.92
C SER A 148 -10.64 15.17 4.39
N ASP A 149 -10.45 14.23 5.31
CA ASP A 149 -10.50 14.46 6.75
C ASP A 149 -9.40 15.41 7.21
N TYR A 150 -8.21 15.29 6.63
CA TYR A 150 -7.13 16.23 6.89
C TYR A 150 -7.48 17.64 6.43
N LEU A 151 -7.98 17.80 5.20
CA LEU A 151 -8.38 19.10 4.68
C LEU A 151 -9.48 19.77 5.52
N ARG A 152 -10.46 18.99 6.00
CA ARG A 152 -11.50 19.50 6.91
C ARG A 152 -10.88 20.03 8.21
N LYS A 153 -9.97 19.27 8.83
CA LYS A 153 -9.24 19.70 10.05
C LYS A 153 -8.40 20.95 9.80
N VAL A 154 -7.86 21.11 8.60
CA VAL A 154 -7.05 22.26 8.21
C VAL A 154 -7.89 23.52 8.04
N ILE A 155 -9.08 23.42 7.47
CA ILE A 155 -9.94 24.57 7.15
C ILE A 155 -10.75 25.04 8.38
N GLY A 156 -11.05 24.13 9.31
CA GLY A 156 -11.89 24.41 10.49
C GLY A 156 -13.33 24.01 10.26
#